data_AF-A0A377HUJ4-F1
#
_entry.id   AF-A0A377HUJ4-F1
#
_cell.length_a   1.000
_cell.length_b   1.000
_cell.length_c   1.000
_cell.angle_alpha   90.00
_cell.angle_beta   90.00
_cell.angle_gamma   90.00
#
_symmetry.space_group_name_H-M   'P 1'
#
loop_
_entity.id
_entity.type
_entity.pdbx_description
1 polymer ?
#
loop_
_entity_poly.entity_id
_entity_poly.type
_entity_poly.pdbx_seq_one_letter_code
_entity_poly.pdbx_strand_id
1 'polypeptide(L)' 'MSQQTSILVIDDDIQICELLADIFDDHGYQVTVAQSGEQALKLLQNALFVDFS' A
#
# COMPACT_ATOMS: atom_id res chain seq x y z
N MET A 1 -1.16 -22.14 -4.41
CA MET A 1 -1.50 -20.88 -3.74
C MET A 1 -1.27 -19.78 -4.75
N SER A 2 -2.32 -19.07 -5.17
CA SER A 2 -2.17 -17.88 -6.01
C SER A 2 -1.45 -16.81 -5.20
N GLN A 3 -0.34 -16.28 -5.71
CA GLN A 3 0.29 -15.10 -5.11
C GLN A 3 -0.68 -13.93 -5.30
N GLN A 4 -1.21 -13.42 -4.20
CA GLN A 4 -2.00 -12.19 -4.21
C GLN A 4 -1.02 -11.03 -4.25
N THR A 5 -1.05 -10.26 -5.33
CA THR A 5 -0.16 -9.12 -5.52
C THR A 5 -0.64 -7.94 -4.67
N SER A 6 0.25 -7.40 -3.84
CA SER A 6 -0.02 -6.23 -3.00
C SER A 6 0.58 -4.97 -3.64
N ILE A 7 -0.14 -3.85 -3.56
CA ILE A 7 0.22 -2.54 -4.12
C ILE A 7 0.24 -1.51 -3.00
N LEU A 8 1.29 -0.69 -2.93
CA LEU A 8 1.39 0.47 -2.05
C LEU A 8 1.37 1.75 -2.90
N VAL A 9 0.33 2.57 -2.73
CA VAL A 9 0.18 3.87 -3.39
C VAL A 9 0.67 4.95 -2.43
N ILE A 10 1.51 5.87 -2.93
CA ILE A 10 2.07 6.98 -2.15
C ILE A 10 1.83 8.28 -2.91
N ASP A 11 0.91 9.10 -2.40
CA ASP A 11 0.55 10.40 -2.97
C ASP A 11 0.00 11.30 -1.86
N ASP A 12 0.29 12.60 -1.85
CA ASP A 12 -0.19 13.53 -0.83
C ASP A 12 -1.67 13.89 -0.99
N ASP A 13 -2.26 13.63 -2.17
CA ASP A 13 -3.68 13.76 -2.41
C ASP A 13 -4.46 12.47 -2.07
N ILE A 14 -5.30 12.55 -1.03
CA ILE A 14 -6.13 11.42 -0.60
C ILE A 14 -7.16 11.01 -1.66
N GLN A 15 -7.67 11.93 -2.46
CA GLN A 15 -8.69 11.63 -3.47
C GLN A 15 -8.09 10.76 -4.59
N ILE A 16 -6.84 11.04 -4.96
CA ILE A 16 -6.09 10.23 -5.92
C ILE A 16 -5.79 8.85 -5.32
N CYS A 17 -5.36 8.79 -4.06
CA CYS A 17 -5.09 7.54 -3.36
C CYS A 17 -6.33 6.62 -3.33
N GLU A 18 -7.50 7.16 -2.95
CA GLU A 18 -8.75 6.42 -2.88
C GLU A 18 -9.20 5.94 -4.26
N LEU A 19 -9.15 6.80 -5.28
CA LEU A 19 -9.47 6.43 -6.66
C LEU A 19 -8.60 5.26 -7.16
N LEU A 20 -7.28 5.33 -6.92
CA LEU A 20 -6.36 4.27 -7.32
C LEU A 20 -6.60 2.98 -6.52
N ALA A 21 -6.92 3.10 -5.23
CA ALA A 21 -7.24 1.95 -4.40
C ALA A 21 -8.48 1.21 -4.91
N ASP A 22 -9.56 1.94 -5.22
CA ASP A 22 -10.79 1.37 -5.76
C ASP A 22 -10.53 0.64 -7.09
N ILE A 23 -9.79 1.29 -8.00
CA ILE A 23 -9.45 0.70 -9.31
C ILE A 23 -8.67 -0.59 -9.12
N PHE A 24 -7.66 -0.63 -8.26
CA PHE A 24 -6.82 -1.82 -8.09
C PHE A 24 -7.54 -2.93 -7.29
N ASP A 25 -8.38 -2.58 -6.33
CA ASP A 25 -9.20 -3.54 -5.58
C ASP A 25 -10.21 -4.26 -6.51
N ASP A 26 -10.83 -3.52 -7.44
CA ASP A 26 -11.70 -4.08 -8.50
C ASP A 26 -10.97 -5.11 -9.38
N HIS A 27 -9.64 -5.01 -9.50
CA HIS A 27 -8.80 -5.97 -10.24
C HIS A 27 -8.27 -7.12 -9.36
N GLY A 28 -8.67 -7.19 -8.08
CA GLY A 28 -8.30 -8.25 -7.15
C GLY A 28 -6.93 -8.06 -6.48
N TYR A 29 -6.37 -6.84 -6.54
CA TYR A 29 -5.14 -6.51 -5.83
C TYR A 29 -5.41 -6.10 -4.39
N GLN A 30 -4.43 -6.34 -3.51
CA GLN A 30 -4.49 -5.83 -2.15
C GLN A 30 -3.81 -4.45 -2.10
N VAL A 31 -4.56 -3.39 -1.84
CA VAL A 31 -4.03 -2.03 -1.91
C VAL A 31 -3.83 -1.45 -0.52
N THR A 32 -2.72 -0.75 -0.32
CA THR A 32 -2.46 0.08 0.86
C THR A 32 -2.12 1.49 0.38
N VAL A 33 -2.61 2.50 1.08
CA VAL A 33 -2.38 3.91 0.73
C VAL A 33 -1.54 4.60 1.80
N ALA A 34 -0.68 5.51 1.38
CA ALA A 34 0.13 6.36 2.25
C ALA A 34 0.17 7.79 1.70
N GLN A 35 0.03 8.78 2.57
CA GLN A 35 0.08 10.20 2.20
C GLN A 35 1.48 10.80 2.26
N SER A 36 2.47 10.03 2.73
CA SER A 36 3.85 10.47 2.81
C SER A 36 4.82 9.29 2.75
N GLY A 37 6.08 9.59 2.43
CA GLY A 37 7.15 8.60 2.47
C GLY A 37 7.36 8.01 3.87
N GLU A 38 7.22 8.80 4.94
CA GLU A 38 7.33 8.32 6.31
C GLU A 38 6.20 7.35 6.67
N GLN A 39 4.97 7.64 6.23
CA GLN A 39 3.84 6.74 6.43
C GLN A 39 4.05 5.44 5.64
N ALA A 40 4.50 5.55 4.38
CA ALA A 40 4.83 4.40 3.54
C ALA A 40 5.91 3.52 4.17
N LEU A 41 6.98 4.12 4.69
CA LEU A 41 8.05 3.39 5.38
C LEU A 41 7.54 2.66 6.64
N LYS A 42 6.69 3.30 7.45
CA LYS A 42 6.06 2.65 8.61
C LYS A 42 5.18 1.48 8.19
N LEU A 43 4.41 1.63 7.11
CA LEU A 43 3.57 0.56 6.57
C LEU A 43 4.41 -0.61 6.06
N LEU A 44 5.51 -0.33 5.36
CA LEU A 44 6.45 -1.35 4.89
C LEU A 44 7.11 -2.08 6.05
N GLN A 45 7.51 -1.39 7.11
CA GLN A 45 8.08 -2.00 8.32
C GLN A 45 7.06 -2.88 9.06
N ASN A 46 5.76 -2.53 9.02
CA ASN A 46 4.70 -3.34 9.62
C ASN A 46 4.31 -4.55 8.74
N ALA A 47 4.41 -4.42 7.42
CA ALA A 47 4.05 -5.46 6.45
C ALA A 47 5.18 -6.47 6.18
N LEU A 48 6.44 -6.03 6.30
CA LEU A 48 7.62 -6.86 6.11
C LEU A 48 8.26 -7.12 7.47
N PHE A 49 8.24 -8.37 7.90
CA PHE A 49 9.11 -8.86 8.97
C PHE A 49 10.56 -8.42 8.70
N VAL A 50 11.08 -7.45 9.47
CA VAL A 50 12.52 -7.35 9.74
C VAL A 50 12.68 -6.84 11.17
N ASP A 51 13.06 -7.76 12.04
CA ASP A 51 13.75 -7.51 13.30
C ASP A 51 15.03 -6.71 13.01
N PHE A 52 15.17 -5.52 13.59
CA PHE A 52 16.43 -4.81 13.61
C PHE A 52 17.25 -5.35 14.80
N SER A 53 17.76 -6.59 14.66
CA SER A 53 18.82 -7.14 15.51
C SER A 53 20.12 -7.32 14.75
#